data_AF-A0A836R9X2-F1
#
_entry.id   AF-A0A836R9X2-F1
#
_cell.length_a   1.000
_cell.length_b   1.000
_cell.length_c   1.000
_cell.angle_alpha   90.00
_cell.angle_beta   90.00
_cell.angle_gamma   90.00
#
_symmetry.space_group_name_H-M   'P 1'
#
loop_
_entity.id
_entity.type
_entity.pdbx_description
1 polymer ?
#
loop_
_entity_poly.entity_id
_entity_poly.type
_entity_poly.pdbx_seq_one_letter_code
_entity_poly.pdbx_strand_id
1 'polypeptide(L)'
;MTLTIILAEAALETIPKQIINHPLIRKHSKKRGKKPSEMLLDTSYHYAAMKKLDGRWKRGRPDIIHITLLQILGSPANLQGKIKVYIHTRNNKVIYINPETRLPRNYLRFTGLIEQLFKTRKVPPKAENPL
;
A
#
# COMPACT_ATOMS: atom_id res chain seq x y z
N MET A 1 -15.39 -19.65 15.01
CA MET A 1 -15.90 -18.48 14.24
C MET A 1 -14.71 -17.62 13.83
N THR A 2 -14.68 -17.14 12.58
CA THR A 2 -13.58 -16.33 12.03
C THR A 2 -14.08 -14.91 11.78
N LEU A 3 -13.36 -13.90 12.26
CA LEU A 3 -13.64 -12.49 12.00
C LEU A 3 -13.02 -12.08 10.66
N THR A 4 -13.80 -11.47 9.78
CA THR A 4 -13.28 -10.89 8.54
C THR A 4 -13.22 -9.37 8.68
N ILE A 5 -12.04 -8.80 8.47
CA ILE A 5 -11.80 -7.35 8.52
C ILE A 5 -11.53 -6.86 7.11
N ILE A 6 -12.24 -5.82 6.69
CA ILE A 6 -12.07 -5.17 5.39
C ILE A 6 -11.69 -3.71 5.62
N LEU A 7 -10.48 -3.32 5.20
CA LEU A 7 -10.05 -1.91 5.17
C LEU A 7 -10.56 -1.27 3.88
N ALA A 8 -11.69 -0.57 3.96
CA ALA A 8 -12.37 0.02 2.81
C ALA A 8 -11.79 1.38 2.40
N GLU A 9 -11.90 1.69 1.10
CA GLU A 9 -11.40 2.91 0.46
C GLU A 9 -9.95 3.26 0.81
N ALA A 10 -9.09 2.25 0.97
CA ALA A 10 -7.71 2.44 1.37
C ALA A 10 -6.97 3.40 0.42
N ALA A 11 -6.26 4.37 1.00
CA ALA A 11 -5.45 5.37 0.31
C ALA A 11 -4.13 4.80 -0.24
N LEU A 12 -4.22 3.65 -0.91
CA LEU A 12 -3.12 2.85 -1.43
C LEU A 12 -3.22 2.79 -2.96
N GLU A 13 -2.34 3.51 -3.63
CA GLU A 13 -2.30 3.58 -5.10
C GLU A 13 -0.91 3.98 -5.58
N THR A 14 -0.58 3.62 -6.82
CA THR A 14 0.63 4.13 -7.48
C THR A 14 0.43 5.59 -7.92
N ILE A 15 1.54 6.30 -8.17
CA ILE A 15 1.48 7.70 -8.61
C ILE A 15 0.61 7.83 -9.87
N PRO A 16 -0.48 8.63 -9.84
CA PRO A 16 -1.41 8.77 -10.95
C PRO A 16 -0.79 9.44 -12.18
N LYS A 17 -1.20 9.01 -13.38
CA LYS A 17 -0.70 9.54 -14.67
C LYS A 17 -0.75 11.07 -14.76
N GLN A 18 -1.78 11.68 -14.18
CA GLN A 18 -2.01 13.12 -14.14
C GLN A 18 -0.83 13.91 -13.55
N ILE A 19 -0.04 13.30 -12.65
CA ILE A 19 1.05 13.98 -11.94
C ILE A 19 2.43 13.39 -12.19
N ILE A 20 2.56 12.35 -13.03
CA ILE A 20 3.86 11.70 -13.33
C ILE A 20 4.91 12.70 -13.84
N ASN A 21 4.49 13.70 -14.63
CA ASN A 21 5.38 14.70 -15.20
C ASN A 21 5.72 15.85 -14.26
N HIS A 22 5.15 15.90 -13.05
CA HIS A 22 5.44 16.96 -12.11
C HIS A 22 6.92 16.91 -11.67
N PRO A 23 7.65 18.05 -11.62
CA PRO A 23 9.09 18.07 -11.32
C PRO A 23 9.45 17.35 -10.01
N LEU A 24 8.65 17.56 -8.96
CA LEU A 24 8.83 16.89 -7.67
C LEU A 24 8.72 15.35 -7.77
N ILE A 25 7.80 14.83 -8.59
CA ILE A 25 7.66 13.39 -8.82
C ILE A 25 8.87 12.84 -9.57
N ARG A 26 9.31 13.52 -10.63
CA ARG A 26 10.51 13.12 -11.39
C ARG A 26 11.76 13.11 -10.52
N LYS A 27 11.94 14.12 -9.67
CA LYS A 27 13.05 14.21 -8.70
C LYS A 27 13.01 13.04 -7.72
N HIS A 28 11.85 12.74 -7.14
CA HIS A 28 11.71 11.62 -6.20
C HIS A 28 11.95 10.26 -6.87
N SER A 29 11.41 10.07 -8.07
CA SER A 29 11.64 8.89 -8.91
C SER A 29 13.11 8.65 -9.22
N LYS A 30 13.85 9.70 -9.62
CA LYS A 30 15.30 9.62 -9.85
C LYS A 30 16.04 9.22 -8.58
N LYS A 31 15.69 9.81 -7.42
CA LYS A 31 16.29 9.45 -6.12
C LYS A 31 16.02 7.99 -5.72
N ARG A 32 14.84 7.46 -6.05
CA ARG A 32 14.43 6.08 -5.73
C ARG A 32 14.92 5.04 -6.75
N GLY A 33 15.39 5.47 -7.93
CA GLY A 33 15.75 4.56 -9.03
C GLY A 33 14.56 3.77 -9.59
N LYS A 34 13.33 4.29 -9.46
CA LYS A 34 12.08 3.60 -9.85
C LYS A 34 11.29 4.46 -10.81
N LYS A 35 10.51 3.85 -11.72
CA LYS A 35 9.58 4.61 -12.57
C LYS A 35 8.48 5.24 -11.70
N PRO A 36 8.02 6.48 -11.97
CA PRO A 36 6.95 7.09 -11.19
C PRO A 36 5.69 6.21 -11.08
N SER A 37 5.30 5.55 -12.17
CA SER A 37 4.14 4.65 -12.22
C SER A 37 4.27 3.39 -11.35
N GLU A 38 5.47 3.06 -10.89
CA GLU A 38 5.77 1.91 -10.01
C GLU A 38 5.92 2.34 -8.55
N MET A 39 5.90 3.64 -8.25
CA MET A 39 6.01 4.16 -6.91
C MET A 39 4.63 4.39 -6.30
N LEU A 40 4.54 4.23 -4.98
CA LEU A 40 3.32 4.58 -4.24
C LEU A 40 3.13 6.10 -4.17
N LEU A 41 1.87 6.54 -4.25
CA LEU A 41 1.49 7.89 -3.89
C LEU A 41 1.58 8.06 -2.36
N ASP A 42 2.25 9.11 -1.91
CA ASP A 42 2.44 9.43 -0.49
C ASP A 42 2.46 10.95 -0.33
N THR A 43 1.56 11.50 0.49
CA THR A 43 1.42 12.93 0.69
C THR A 43 2.66 13.55 1.31
N SER A 44 3.43 12.80 2.11
CA SER A 44 4.66 13.27 2.76
C SER A 44 5.72 13.69 1.73
N TYR A 45 5.73 13.02 0.57
CA TYR A 45 6.62 13.34 -0.54
C TYR A 45 5.92 14.14 -1.63
N HIS A 46 4.65 13.88 -1.91
CA HIS A 46 3.97 14.28 -3.15
C HIS A 46 2.94 15.40 -2.98
N TYR A 47 2.79 15.98 -1.79
CA TYR A 47 1.76 16.98 -1.47
C TYR A 47 1.56 18.07 -2.54
N ALA A 48 2.66 18.71 -2.98
CA ALA A 48 2.58 19.79 -3.98
C ALA A 48 2.03 19.30 -5.33
N ALA A 49 2.44 18.11 -5.77
CA ALA A 49 1.96 17.50 -7.02
C ALA A 49 0.48 17.07 -6.91
N MET A 50 0.07 16.58 -5.74
CA MET A 50 -1.29 16.13 -5.45
C MET A 50 -2.35 17.24 -5.51
N LYS A 51 -1.96 18.52 -5.54
CA LYS A 51 -2.91 19.64 -5.66
C LYS A 51 -3.78 19.55 -6.93
N LYS A 52 -3.29 18.88 -7.99
CA LYS A 52 -4.00 18.66 -9.27
C LYS A 52 -4.90 17.43 -9.28
N LEU A 53 -4.99 16.70 -8.16
CA LEU A 53 -5.74 15.45 -8.07
C LEU A 53 -7.11 15.66 -7.42
N ASP A 54 -8.14 15.11 -8.03
CA ASP A 54 -9.46 15.05 -7.42
C ASP A 54 -9.46 14.17 -6.17
N GLY A 55 -10.22 14.60 -5.16
CA GLY A 55 -10.35 13.90 -3.89
C GLY A 55 -9.02 13.73 -3.14
N ARG A 56 -8.06 14.65 -3.32
CA ARG A 56 -6.69 14.55 -2.76
C ARG A 56 -6.65 14.24 -1.26
N TRP A 57 -7.66 14.66 -0.51
CA TRP A 57 -7.77 14.44 0.93
C TRP A 57 -7.97 12.96 1.33
N LYS A 58 -8.43 12.11 0.40
CA LYS A 58 -8.53 10.64 0.57
C LYS A 58 -7.31 9.86 0.01
N ARG A 59 -6.24 10.54 -0.42
CA ARG A 59 -5.17 9.92 -1.22
C ARG A 59 -3.81 10.02 -0.54
N GLY A 60 -2.90 9.14 -0.92
CA GLY A 60 -1.49 9.22 -0.50
C GLY A 60 -1.26 9.07 1.00
N ARG A 61 -2.06 8.23 1.66
CA ARG A 61 -1.93 7.92 3.10
C ARG A 61 -1.73 6.41 3.33
N PRO A 62 -0.71 5.78 2.73
CA PRO A 62 -0.45 4.36 2.91
C PRO A 62 0.02 4.03 4.35
N ASP A 63 0.44 5.03 5.13
CA ASP A 63 0.79 4.92 6.55
C ASP A 63 -0.39 4.43 7.41
N ILE A 64 -1.62 4.84 7.10
CA ILE A 64 -2.82 4.38 7.81
C ILE A 64 -2.95 2.87 7.67
N ILE A 65 -2.84 2.37 6.43
CA ILE A 65 -2.90 0.92 6.15
C ILE A 65 -1.75 0.18 6.81
N HIS A 66 -0.55 0.76 6.79
CA HIS A 66 0.62 0.16 7.41
C HIS A 66 0.42 -0.06 8.91
N ILE A 67 0.04 0.98 9.65
CA ILE A 67 -0.16 0.93 11.09
C ILE A 67 -1.32 -0.01 11.43
N THR A 68 -2.44 0.10 10.73
CA THR A 68 -3.61 -0.75 10.98
C THR A 68 -3.30 -2.23 10.77
N LEU A 69 -2.59 -2.59 9.69
CA LEU A 69 -2.21 -3.99 9.45
C LEU A 69 -1.24 -4.51 10.52
N LEU A 70 -0.29 -3.70 10.99
CA LEU A 70 0.61 -4.11 12.08
C LEU A 70 -0.17 -4.47 13.34
N GLN A 71 -1.22 -3.70 13.68
CA GLN A 71 -2.06 -4.00 14.84
C GLN A 71 -2.92 -5.24 14.64
N ILE A 72 -3.55 -5.39 13.47
CA ILE A 72 -4.39 -6.55 13.17
C ILE A 72 -3.55 -7.83 13.19
N LEU A 73 -2.43 -7.86 12.45
CA LEU A 73 -1.59 -9.05 12.29
C LEU A 73 -0.85 -9.40 13.59
N GLY A 74 -0.56 -8.41 14.43
CA GLY A 74 0.03 -8.60 15.75
C GLY A 74 -0.96 -9.00 16.85
N SER A 75 -2.26 -8.99 16.57
CA SER A 75 -3.27 -9.29 17.59
C SER A 75 -3.29 -10.78 17.99
N PRO A 76 -3.61 -11.12 19.25
CA PRO A 76 -3.76 -12.52 19.68
C PRO A 76 -4.75 -13.31 18.83
N ALA A 77 -5.83 -12.67 18.36
CA ALA A 77 -6.83 -13.31 17.51
C ALA A 77 -6.26 -13.68 16.12
N ASN A 78 -5.41 -12.85 15.53
CA ASN A 78 -4.73 -13.21 14.27
C ASN A 78 -3.73 -14.34 14.48
N LEU A 79 -2.96 -14.31 15.58
CA LEU A 79 -2.02 -15.37 15.93
C LEU A 79 -2.69 -16.74 16.18
N GLN A 80 -3.99 -16.74 16.54
CA GLN A 80 -4.81 -17.94 16.68
C GLN A 80 -5.53 -18.35 15.37
N GLY A 81 -5.22 -17.72 14.23
CA GLY A 81 -5.84 -18.02 12.93
C GLY A 81 -7.31 -17.61 12.82
N LYS A 82 -7.78 -16.70 13.66
CA LYS A 82 -9.21 -16.30 13.73
C LYS A 82 -9.54 -15.06 12.92
N ILE A 83 -8.57 -14.44 12.25
CA ILE A 83 -8.77 -13.22 11.46
C ILE A 83 -8.48 -13.50 9.99
N LYS A 84 -9.33 -12.97 9.11
CA LYS A 84 -9.08 -12.80 7.67
C LYS A 84 -9.05 -11.31 7.35
N VAL A 85 -8.07 -10.87 6.58
CA VAL A 85 -7.87 -9.44 6.28
C VAL A 85 -7.91 -9.19 4.78
N TYR A 86 -8.71 -8.20 4.39
CA TYR A 86 -8.76 -7.68 3.04
C TYR A 86 -8.58 -6.17 3.05
N ILE A 87 -7.99 -5.64 1.99
CA ILE A 87 -7.87 -4.20 1.73
C ILE A 87 -8.61 -3.93 0.43
N HIS A 88 -9.63 -3.09 0.49
CA HIS A 88 -10.29 -2.53 -0.69
C HIS A 88 -9.76 -1.12 -0.91
N THR A 89 -8.98 -0.93 -1.98
CA THR A 89 -8.39 0.37 -2.32
C THR A 89 -9.42 1.30 -2.95
N ARG A 90 -9.17 2.61 -2.87
CA ARG A 90 -9.99 3.64 -3.56
C ARG A 90 -10.13 3.39 -5.07
N ASN A 91 -9.16 2.73 -5.69
CA ASN A 91 -9.16 2.43 -7.12
C ASN A 91 -9.69 1.00 -7.41
N ASN A 92 -10.62 0.52 -6.59
CA ASN A 92 -11.36 -0.75 -6.75
C ASN A 92 -10.49 -1.99 -6.91
N LYS A 93 -9.33 -2.02 -6.23
CA LYS A 93 -8.50 -3.23 -6.08
C LYS A 93 -8.77 -3.86 -4.73
N VAL A 94 -8.90 -5.18 -4.73
CA VAL A 94 -8.95 -6.00 -3.52
C VAL A 94 -7.60 -6.69 -3.32
N ILE A 95 -7.02 -6.54 -2.14
CA ILE A 95 -5.79 -7.18 -1.72
C ILE A 95 -6.14 -8.09 -0.54
N TYR A 96 -5.85 -9.39 -0.68
CA TYR A 96 -5.86 -10.32 0.43
C TYR A 96 -4.51 -10.27 1.15
N ILE A 97 -4.53 -10.38 2.47
CA ILE A 97 -3.31 -10.51 3.29
C ILE A 97 -3.36 -11.87 3.98
N ASN A 98 -2.32 -12.68 3.79
CA ASN A 98 -2.15 -13.92 4.51
C ASN A 98 -2.00 -13.60 6.02
N PRO A 99 -2.81 -14.21 6.91
CA PRO A 99 -2.73 -13.99 8.37
C PRO A 99 -1.33 -14.24 8.96
N GLU A 100 -0.53 -15.10 8.35
CA GLU A 100 0.83 -15.41 8.79
C GLU A 100 1.87 -14.38 8.34
N THR A 101 1.46 -13.39 7.53
CA THR A 101 2.36 -12.37 6.99
C THR A 101 3.00 -11.52 8.08
N ARG A 102 4.33 -11.57 8.15
CA ARG A 102 5.14 -10.69 8.99
C ARG A 102 5.41 -9.38 8.26
N LEU A 103 4.49 -8.44 8.39
CA LEU A 103 4.59 -7.14 7.72
C LEU A 103 5.84 -6.36 8.20
N PRO A 104 6.59 -5.70 7.30
CA PRO A 104 7.74 -4.89 7.70
C PRO A 104 7.31 -3.78 8.66
N ARG A 105 7.94 -3.68 9.85
CA ARG A 105 7.70 -2.57 10.79
C ARG A 105 8.22 -1.23 10.28
N ASN A 106 9.26 -1.25 9.45
CA ASN A 106 9.80 -0.04 8.82
C ASN A 106 8.92 0.37 7.63
N TYR A 107 8.44 1.61 7.65
CA TYR A 107 7.55 2.15 6.63
C TYR A 107 8.13 2.11 5.20
N LEU A 108 9.42 2.40 5.01
CA LEU A 108 10.03 2.38 3.68
C LEU A 108 10.14 0.96 3.11
N ARG A 109 10.31 -0.05 3.97
CA ARG A 109 10.24 -1.46 3.56
C ARG A 109 8.82 -1.88 3.22
N PHE A 110 7.83 -1.43 4.01
CA PHE A 110 6.41 -1.65 3.71
C PHE A 110 6.02 -1.06 2.35
N THR A 111 6.35 0.21 2.08
CA THR A 111 6.02 0.84 0.79
C THR A 111 6.69 0.11 -0.36
N GLY A 112 7.94 -0.34 -0.21
CA GLY A 112 8.62 -1.17 -1.22
C GLY A 112 7.90 -2.50 -1.50
N LEU A 113 7.39 -3.16 -0.45
CA LEU A 113 6.60 -4.39 -0.56
C LEU A 113 5.30 -4.17 -1.33
N ILE A 114 4.58 -3.08 -1.02
CA ILE A 114 3.34 -2.74 -1.71
C ILE A 114 3.60 -2.30 -3.16
N GLU A 115 4.65 -1.51 -3.43
CA GLU A 115 5.06 -1.17 -4.80
C GLU A 115 5.29 -2.45 -5.64
N GLN A 116 5.95 -3.44 -5.04
CA GLN A 116 6.11 -4.76 -5.66
C GLN A 116 4.77 -5.45 -5.88
N LEU A 117 3.88 -5.50 -4.88
CA LEU A 117 2.54 -6.05 -5.01
C LEU A 117 1.76 -5.42 -6.17
N PHE A 118 1.77 -4.11 -6.31
CA PHE A 118 1.08 -3.41 -7.40
C PHE A 118 1.66 -3.75 -8.77
N LYS A 119 2.96 -4.04 -8.84
CA LYS A 119 3.66 -4.42 -10.07
C LYS A 119 3.46 -5.89 -10.45
N THR A 120 3.56 -6.80 -9.48
CA THR A 120 3.62 -8.26 -9.71
C THR A 120 2.34 -8.98 -9.32
N ARG A 121 1.36 -8.29 -8.72
CA ARG A 121 0.07 -8.80 -8.22
C ARG A 121 0.15 -9.80 -7.07
N LYS A 122 1.34 -10.26 -6.70
CA LYS A 122 1.62 -11.10 -5.54
C LYS A 122 3.02 -10.82 -4.99
N VAL A 123 3.23 -11.10 -3.71
CA VAL A 123 4.51 -10.92 -3.05
C VAL A 123 4.79 -12.12 -2.14
N PRO A 124 5.96 -12.78 -2.23
CA PRO A 124 6.97 -12.63 -3.27
C PRO A 124 6.47 -13.05 -4.67
N PRO A 125 7.02 -12.49 -5.77
CA PRO A 125 6.53 -12.74 -7.14
C PRO A 125 6.66 -14.17 -7.63
N LYS A 126 7.56 -14.97 -7.03
CA LYS A 126 7.78 -16.38 -7.38
C LYS A 126 7.29 -17.34 -6.31
N ALA A 127 6.66 -16.83 -5.25
CA ALA A 127 6.14 -17.70 -4.19
C ALA A 127 4.92 -18.48 -4.72
N GLU A 128 4.89 -19.76 -4.35
CA GLU A 128 3.73 -20.63 -4.50
C GLU A 128 2.60 -20.17 -3.57
N ASN A 129 2.96 -19.89 -2.31
CA ASN A 129 2.10 -19.30 -1.29
C ASN A 129 2.53 -17.84 -0.99
N PRO A 130 1.94 -16.83 -1.65
CA PRO A 130 2.25 -15.43 -1.39
C PRO A 130 1.73 -14.96 -0.01
N LEU A 131 2.32 -13.86 0.46
CA LEU A 131 1.98 -13.10 1.66
C LEU A 131 0.63 -12.40 1.54
#